data_AF-R5PF76-F1
#
_entry.id   AF-R5PF76-F1
#
_cell.length_a   1.000
_cell.length_b   1.000
_cell.length_c   1.000
_cell.angle_alpha   90.00
_cell.angle_beta   90.00
_cell.angle_gamma   90.00
#
_symmetry.space_group_name_H-M   'P 1'
#
loop_
_entity.id
_entity.type
_entity.pdbx_description
1 polymer ?
#
loop_
_entity_poly.entity_id
_entity_poly.type
_entity_poly.pdbx_seq_one_letter_code
_entity_poly.pdbx_strand_id
1 'polypeptide(L)'
;MKKEKFLEEANKIHNNKYCYEIEEDNIKLKEHVKTICPVHGEFDIIAYEHIRKHRGCPKCAAIERGNKQTSNTDEFIKKAKELHGDKYDYTKVEYVNSSTKVCIICPEHGVFWQTPNSHLNGRGCPKCAKLNTAVKLALTTDEFIKKAKEIHKDKFRYDKVVYINKTTPITITCPIHGEILITPQNHLKGCGCPKCRYDESGKKQMLTTDEFIKKAKELHGDKYDYSDTEYKGYEITVKIICPKHGEFLQTPDCHLHSGGCPICGSVSSKGENEILELIKSKIGNENVLQRDRKIINGYEIDIYIPSRKIAIEYNGILWHSEKYGKDKNYHLDKTIRCKNKNINLIQIFEDEYLNHKDIVISKVLHQLHLDNEKPRIGGRKCEIKEINKETAKDFLNQNHIQGYAKSSVQIGAFYKGKIVGVMQFKHTVSELNKWELTRFATDINFVCQGVGGRLFNYFVKKYSPEEVKTFADRRWTFNEYDNLYTKIGFKLDNVISPTYSYYCQKYYGMKRVHKFNFRKNTLNKKFGFPLTMTEEEMAKKLCAYKVWDCGLFKYIWKKL
;
A
#
# COMPACT_ATOMS: atom_id res chain seq x y z
N MET A 1 -94.23 -0.02 21.07
CA MET A 1 -94.95 0.57 19.92
C MET A 1 -95.23 -0.57 18.96
N LYS A 2 -96.47 -0.74 18.48
CA LYS A 2 -96.77 -1.81 17.52
C LYS A 2 -95.92 -1.66 16.26
N LYS A 3 -95.44 -2.76 15.69
CA LYS A 3 -94.60 -2.81 14.48
C LYS A 3 -95.20 -2.00 13.31
N GLU A 4 -96.48 -2.16 13.05
CA GLU A 4 -97.21 -1.45 11.98
C GLU A 4 -97.11 0.08 12.14
N LYS A 5 -97.33 0.58 13.37
CA LYS A 5 -97.25 2.00 13.68
C LYS A 5 -95.83 2.56 13.53
N PHE A 6 -94.82 1.77 13.89
CA PHE A 6 -93.42 2.15 13.68
C PHE A 6 -93.09 2.26 12.19
N LEU A 7 -93.50 1.28 11.38
CA LEU A 7 -93.26 1.28 9.93
C LEU A 7 -93.95 2.47 9.25
N GLU A 8 -95.20 2.78 9.63
CA GLU A 8 -95.94 3.92 9.10
C GLU A 8 -95.24 5.26 9.44
N GLU A 9 -94.86 5.47 10.71
CA GLU A 9 -94.17 6.71 11.14
C GLU A 9 -92.78 6.84 10.49
N ALA A 10 -91.99 5.76 10.44
CA ALA A 10 -90.64 5.77 9.91
C ALA A 10 -90.63 5.99 8.38
N ASN A 11 -91.56 5.36 7.64
CA ASN A 11 -91.71 5.58 6.20
C ASN A 11 -92.16 7.00 5.86
N LYS A 12 -93.03 7.60 6.68
CA LYS A 12 -93.44 8.99 6.50
C LYS A 12 -92.30 9.97 6.72
N ILE A 13 -91.49 9.78 7.76
CA ILE A 13 -90.37 10.69 8.11
C ILE A 13 -89.25 10.60 7.09
N HIS A 14 -88.86 9.38 6.71
CA HIS A 14 -87.73 9.14 5.82
C HIS A 14 -88.16 8.95 4.37
N ASN A 15 -89.42 9.26 4.04
CA ASN A 15 -89.99 9.22 2.69
C ASN A 15 -89.75 7.89 1.96
N ASN A 16 -90.02 6.76 2.65
CA ASN A 16 -89.79 5.39 2.19
C ASN A 16 -88.32 5.05 1.81
N LYS A 17 -87.33 5.77 2.36
CA LYS A 17 -85.91 5.60 2.01
C LYS A 17 -85.26 4.32 2.58
N TYR A 18 -85.84 3.68 3.59
CA TYR A 18 -85.22 2.53 4.28
C TYR A 18 -86.17 1.34 4.36
N CYS A 19 -85.60 0.13 4.37
CA CYS A 19 -86.31 -1.10 4.70
C CYS A 19 -86.01 -1.49 6.15
N TYR A 20 -86.92 -2.21 6.82
CA TYR A 20 -86.75 -2.59 8.23
C TYR A 20 -87.01 -4.09 8.42
N GLU A 21 -86.12 -4.75 9.15
CA GLU A 21 -86.26 -6.16 9.53
C GLU A 21 -86.64 -6.22 11.02
N ILE A 22 -87.90 -6.59 11.29
CA ILE A 22 -88.47 -6.58 12.64
C ILE A 22 -89.23 -7.88 12.87
N GLU A 23 -88.72 -8.73 13.77
CA GLU A 23 -89.31 -10.04 14.07
C GLU A 23 -90.41 -9.97 15.14
N GLU A 24 -90.36 -8.99 16.05
CA GLU A 24 -91.33 -8.84 17.14
C GLU A 24 -92.50 -7.89 16.80
N ASP A 25 -93.71 -8.21 17.26
CA ASP A 25 -94.92 -7.39 17.01
C ASP A 25 -94.92 -6.05 17.78
N ASN A 26 -94.10 -5.93 18.81
CA ASN A 26 -93.98 -4.72 19.64
C ASN A 26 -92.52 -4.29 19.79
N ILE A 27 -92.20 -3.10 19.29
CA ILE A 27 -90.85 -2.51 19.35
C ILE A 27 -90.76 -1.59 20.58
N LYS A 28 -89.76 -1.77 21.45
CA LYS A 28 -89.48 -0.77 22.49
C LYS A 28 -88.72 0.40 21.89
N LEU A 29 -89.13 1.62 22.26
CA LEU A 29 -88.58 2.85 21.67
C LEU A 29 -87.06 3.03 21.90
N LYS A 30 -86.50 2.43 22.96
CA LYS A 30 -85.06 2.49 23.27
C LYS A 30 -84.26 1.32 22.69
N GLU A 31 -84.89 0.41 21.96
CA GLU A 31 -84.21 -0.73 21.33
C GLU A 31 -83.78 -0.40 19.90
N HIS A 32 -82.79 -1.16 19.44
CA HIS A 32 -82.25 -1.06 18.09
C HIS A 32 -83.17 -1.78 17.11
N VAL A 33 -83.38 -1.17 15.96
CA VAL A 33 -84.12 -1.72 14.83
C VAL A 33 -83.14 -1.87 13.67
N LYS A 34 -83.04 -3.10 13.15
CA LYS A 34 -82.28 -3.38 11.94
C LYS A 34 -82.91 -2.67 10.75
N THR A 35 -82.14 -1.76 10.17
CA THR A 35 -82.59 -0.87 9.09
C THR A 35 -81.64 -0.98 7.92
N ILE A 36 -82.18 -1.10 6.70
CA ILE A 36 -81.39 -1.28 5.49
C ILE A 36 -81.45 0.00 4.67
N CYS A 37 -80.27 0.59 4.44
CA CYS A 37 -80.11 1.69 3.49
C CYS A 37 -79.86 1.12 2.08
N PRO A 38 -80.60 1.57 1.06
CA PRO A 38 -80.43 1.06 -0.31
C PRO A 38 -79.03 1.32 -0.88
N VAL A 39 -78.30 2.32 -0.34
CA VAL A 39 -76.97 2.69 -0.82
C VAL A 39 -75.84 2.11 0.05
N HIS A 40 -76.06 1.97 1.35
CA HIS A 40 -74.99 1.67 2.31
C HIS A 40 -75.14 0.35 3.07
N GLY A 41 -76.20 -0.40 2.77
CA GLY A 41 -76.51 -1.69 3.41
C GLY A 41 -77.13 -1.54 4.80
N GLU A 42 -77.07 -2.64 5.55
CA GLU A 42 -77.67 -2.80 6.88
C GLU A 42 -76.97 -1.93 7.93
N PHE A 43 -77.76 -1.34 8.83
CA PHE A 43 -77.29 -0.65 10.03
C PHE A 43 -78.35 -0.72 11.14
N ASP A 44 -77.89 -0.72 12.39
CA ASP A 44 -78.78 -0.65 13.55
C ASP A 44 -79.03 0.80 13.97
N ILE A 45 -80.29 1.13 14.26
CA ILE A 45 -80.64 2.43 14.82
C ILE A 45 -81.71 2.30 15.90
N ILE A 46 -81.60 3.11 16.96
CA ILE A 46 -82.60 3.13 18.02
C ILE A 46 -83.93 3.68 17.46
N ALA A 47 -85.02 2.94 17.66
CA ALA A 47 -86.35 3.30 17.15
C ALA A 47 -86.77 4.74 17.48
N TYR A 48 -86.52 5.18 18.72
CA TYR A 48 -86.77 6.55 19.17
C TYR A 48 -85.94 7.59 18.40
N GLU A 49 -84.65 7.33 18.15
CA GLU A 49 -83.81 8.28 17.42
C GLU A 49 -84.20 8.37 15.95
N HIS A 50 -84.62 7.25 15.37
CA HIS A 50 -85.05 7.17 13.98
C HIS A 50 -86.33 7.97 13.73
N ILE A 51 -87.30 7.88 14.64
CA ILE A 51 -88.60 8.58 14.52
C ILE A 51 -88.53 10.00 15.07
N ARG A 52 -88.07 10.21 16.31
CA ARG A 52 -88.19 11.51 17.00
C ARG A 52 -87.06 12.48 16.71
N LYS A 53 -85.86 11.97 16.38
CA LYS A 53 -84.70 12.80 16.01
C LYS A 53 -84.43 12.79 14.50
N HIS A 54 -85.31 12.14 13.72
CA HIS A 54 -85.20 12.00 12.27
C HIS A 54 -83.81 11.53 11.80
N ARG A 55 -83.14 10.71 12.61
CA ARG A 55 -81.80 10.21 12.27
C ARG A 55 -81.93 9.07 11.27
N GLY A 56 -81.33 9.23 10.09
CA GLY A 56 -81.22 8.19 9.08
C GLY A 56 -79.85 7.52 9.07
N CYS A 57 -79.49 6.94 7.92
CA CYS A 57 -78.19 6.31 7.70
C CYS A 57 -77.03 7.30 8.02
N PRO A 58 -76.14 6.98 8.97
CA PRO A 58 -75.02 7.86 9.34
C PRO A 58 -74.08 8.17 8.17
N LYS A 59 -73.90 7.21 7.25
CA LYS A 59 -73.06 7.37 6.05
C LYS A 59 -73.68 8.35 5.05
N CYS A 60 -74.99 8.29 4.79
CA CYS A 60 -75.68 9.32 3.99
C CYS A 60 -75.53 10.71 4.61
N ALA A 61 -75.72 10.83 5.93
CA ALA A 61 -75.61 12.11 6.64
C ALA A 61 -74.18 12.67 6.63
N ALA A 62 -73.15 11.81 6.60
CA ALA A 62 -71.76 12.23 6.44
C ALA A 62 -71.49 12.77 5.02
N ILE A 63 -72.01 12.12 3.98
CA ILE A 63 -71.88 12.55 2.59
C ILE A 63 -72.58 13.90 2.35
N GLU A 64 -73.81 14.07 2.85
CA GLU A 64 -74.56 15.34 2.72
C GLU A 64 -73.87 16.51 3.46
N ARG A 65 -73.23 16.24 4.61
CA ARG A 65 -72.42 17.25 5.31
C ARG A 65 -71.13 17.60 4.58
N GLY A 66 -70.48 16.62 3.95
CA GLY A 66 -69.29 16.83 3.14
C GLY A 66 -69.57 17.70 1.90
N ASN A 67 -70.68 17.45 1.21
CA ASN A 67 -71.06 18.19 0.00
C ASN A 67 -71.53 19.63 0.29
N LYS A 68 -71.97 19.95 1.52
CA LYS A 68 -72.32 21.32 1.94
C LYS A 68 -71.12 22.19 2.33
N GLN A 69 -69.90 21.65 2.43
CA GLN A 69 -68.71 22.34 2.95
C GLN A 69 -67.61 22.62 1.91
N THR A 70 -67.80 22.29 0.63
CA THR A 70 -66.76 22.49 -0.40
C THR A 70 -66.81 23.92 -0.97
N SER A 71 -65.89 24.80 -0.55
CA SER A 71 -65.50 25.97 -1.37
C SER A 71 -64.96 25.48 -2.72
N ASN A 72 -65.25 26.21 -3.79
CA ASN A 72 -64.70 25.91 -5.12
C ASN A 72 -63.35 26.61 -5.33
N THR A 73 -62.66 26.26 -6.42
CA THR A 73 -61.34 26.81 -6.78
C THR A 73 -61.34 28.34 -6.85
N ASP A 74 -62.39 28.94 -7.40
CA ASP A 74 -62.49 30.39 -7.57
C ASP A 74 -62.61 31.12 -6.23
N GLU A 75 -63.35 30.56 -5.27
CA GLU A 75 -63.49 31.12 -3.94
C GLU A 75 -62.15 31.08 -3.16
N PHE A 76 -61.36 30.02 -3.33
CA PHE A 76 -60.02 29.94 -2.76
C PHE A 76 -59.07 30.98 -3.38
N ILE A 77 -59.07 31.12 -4.72
CA ILE A 77 -58.21 32.08 -5.41
C ILE A 77 -58.58 33.52 -4.98
N LYS A 78 -59.87 33.83 -4.85
CA LYS A 78 -60.33 35.14 -4.37
C LYS A 78 -59.78 35.45 -2.96
N LYS A 79 -59.97 34.55 -2.00
CA LYS A 79 -59.45 34.72 -0.62
C LYS A 79 -57.92 34.80 -0.58
N ALA A 80 -57.23 34.05 -1.44
CA ALA A 80 -55.78 34.08 -1.53
C ALA A 80 -55.24 35.41 -2.10
N LYS A 81 -55.94 36.02 -3.06
CA LYS A 81 -55.63 37.36 -3.59
C LYS A 81 -55.94 38.48 -2.59
N GLU A 82 -57.01 38.37 -1.82
CA GLU A 82 -57.32 39.34 -0.75
C GLU A 82 -56.19 39.41 0.30
N LEU A 83 -55.56 38.28 0.61
CA LEU A 83 -54.51 38.21 1.64
C LEU A 83 -53.11 38.56 1.12
N HIS A 84 -52.73 38.06 -0.06
CA HIS A 84 -51.37 38.19 -0.60
C HIS A 84 -51.25 39.22 -1.73
N GLY A 85 -52.35 39.86 -2.14
CA GLY A 85 -52.41 40.70 -3.33
C GLY A 85 -52.04 39.92 -4.61
N ASP A 86 -51.40 40.60 -5.56
CA ASP A 86 -50.91 40.01 -6.82
C ASP A 86 -49.53 39.35 -6.69
N LYS A 87 -49.11 38.98 -5.48
CA LYS A 87 -47.77 38.44 -5.21
C LYS A 87 -47.54 37.03 -5.77
N TYR A 88 -48.60 36.27 -6.03
CA TYR A 88 -48.54 34.89 -6.47
C TYR A 88 -49.45 34.65 -7.67
N ASP A 89 -49.01 33.77 -8.55
CA ASP A 89 -49.79 33.30 -9.69
C ASP A 89 -50.45 31.95 -9.33
N TYR A 90 -51.77 31.90 -9.53
CA TYR A 90 -52.65 30.79 -9.20
C TYR A 90 -53.20 30.05 -10.43
N THR A 91 -52.64 30.28 -11.62
CA THR A 91 -53.07 29.66 -12.90
C THR A 91 -53.10 28.13 -12.87
N LYS A 92 -52.33 27.48 -11.99
CA LYS A 92 -52.26 26.02 -11.84
C LYS A 92 -52.93 25.49 -10.57
N VAL A 93 -53.77 26.30 -9.92
CA VAL A 93 -54.48 25.88 -8.71
C VAL A 93 -55.70 25.07 -9.06
N GLU A 94 -55.76 23.84 -8.54
CA GLU A 94 -56.96 23.01 -8.52
C GLU A 94 -57.32 22.73 -7.07
N TYR A 95 -58.37 23.37 -6.57
CA TYR A 95 -58.78 23.21 -5.17
C TYR A 95 -59.62 21.95 -5.00
N VAL A 96 -59.14 21.05 -4.12
CA VAL A 96 -59.87 19.83 -3.75
C VAL A 96 -60.44 19.96 -2.34
N ASN A 97 -59.61 20.36 -1.37
CA ASN A 97 -60.02 20.67 0.01
C ASN A 97 -58.93 21.51 0.70
N SER A 98 -59.20 21.94 1.94
CA SER A 98 -58.31 22.84 2.70
C SER A 98 -56.94 22.25 3.07
N SER A 99 -56.82 20.92 3.01
CA SER A 99 -55.66 20.14 3.45
C SER A 99 -54.85 19.54 2.28
N THR A 100 -55.43 19.39 1.10
CA THR A 100 -54.74 18.96 -0.11
C THR A 100 -53.90 20.11 -0.65
N LYS A 101 -52.62 19.86 -0.95
CA LYS A 101 -51.71 20.90 -1.44
C LYS A 101 -52.12 21.37 -2.83
N VAL A 102 -52.09 22.67 -3.02
CA VAL A 102 -52.30 23.34 -4.32
C VAL A 102 -50.96 23.84 -4.87
N CYS A 103 -50.90 23.95 -6.19
CA CYS A 103 -49.73 24.43 -6.93
C CYS A 103 -49.79 25.96 -7.06
N ILE A 104 -48.89 26.67 -6.38
CA ILE A 104 -48.83 28.14 -6.38
C ILE A 104 -47.50 28.57 -6.99
N ILE A 105 -47.51 29.61 -7.81
CA ILE A 105 -46.32 30.09 -8.50
C ILE A 105 -45.85 31.38 -7.84
N CYS A 106 -44.61 31.39 -7.34
CA CYS A 106 -43.92 32.59 -6.91
C CYS A 106 -43.13 33.17 -8.10
N PRO A 107 -43.32 34.45 -8.47
CA PRO A 107 -42.60 35.07 -9.57
C PRO A 107 -41.06 34.96 -9.45
N GLU A 108 -40.53 35.04 -8.23
CA GLU A 108 -39.08 34.98 -7.97
C GLU A 108 -38.51 33.55 -7.89
N HIS A 109 -39.31 32.60 -7.37
CA HIS A 109 -38.80 31.29 -6.91
C HIS A 109 -39.42 30.10 -7.63
N GLY A 110 -40.34 30.36 -8.56
CA GLY A 110 -41.08 29.38 -9.32
C GLY A 110 -42.16 28.67 -8.51
N VAL A 111 -42.52 27.48 -8.97
CA VAL A 111 -43.60 26.65 -8.41
C VAL A 111 -43.27 26.18 -6.99
N PHE A 112 -44.24 26.30 -6.09
CA PHE A 112 -44.18 25.68 -4.76
C PHE A 112 -45.56 25.14 -4.35
N TRP A 113 -45.55 24.18 -3.43
CA TRP A 113 -46.76 23.47 -3.01
C TRP A 113 -47.10 23.80 -1.57
N GLN A 114 -48.33 24.26 -1.32
CA GLN A 114 -48.83 24.52 0.03
C GLN A 114 -50.29 24.13 0.16
N THR A 115 -50.73 23.85 1.39
CA THR A 115 -52.15 23.62 1.65
C THR A 115 -52.91 24.95 1.63
N PRO A 116 -54.11 25.00 1.06
CA PRO A 116 -54.96 26.19 1.08
C PRO A 116 -55.10 26.81 2.47
N ASN A 117 -55.28 25.99 3.51
CA ASN A 117 -55.36 26.46 4.89
C ASN A 117 -54.07 27.18 5.33
N SER A 118 -52.89 26.64 5.01
CA SER A 118 -51.62 27.29 5.37
C SER A 118 -51.44 28.63 4.64
N HIS A 119 -51.79 28.65 3.35
CA HIS A 119 -51.63 29.82 2.50
C HIS A 119 -52.56 30.96 2.93
N LEU A 120 -53.82 30.65 3.25
CA LEU A 120 -54.81 31.60 3.78
C LEU A 120 -54.52 32.06 5.22
N ASN A 121 -53.64 31.39 5.95
CA ASN A 121 -53.12 31.87 7.24
C ASN A 121 -51.85 32.74 7.08
N GLY A 122 -51.60 33.27 5.88
CA GLY A 122 -50.52 34.21 5.60
C GLY A 122 -49.16 33.57 5.31
N ARG A 123 -49.07 32.24 5.22
CA ARG A 123 -47.81 31.58 4.81
C ARG A 123 -47.64 31.70 3.30
N GLY A 124 -46.62 32.44 2.87
CA GLY A 124 -46.24 32.57 1.46
C GLY A 124 -45.10 31.63 1.07
N CYS A 125 -44.44 31.91 -0.05
CA CYS A 125 -43.31 31.11 -0.56
C CYS A 125 -42.22 30.86 0.52
N PRO A 126 -41.84 29.59 0.80
CA PRO A 126 -40.85 29.26 1.82
C PRO A 126 -39.45 29.82 1.52
N LYS A 127 -39.10 30.00 0.24
CA LYS A 127 -37.81 30.57 -0.16
C LYS A 127 -37.77 32.08 0.10
N CYS A 128 -38.82 32.84 -0.25
CA CYS A 128 -38.95 34.26 0.12
C CYS A 128 -38.88 34.46 1.64
N ALA A 129 -39.55 33.60 2.42
CA ALA A 129 -39.55 33.69 3.88
C ALA A 129 -38.13 33.50 4.46
N LYS A 130 -37.38 32.52 3.94
CA LYS A 130 -35.97 32.29 4.35
C LYS A 130 -35.05 33.44 3.95
N LEU A 131 -35.19 33.99 2.74
CA LEU A 131 -34.40 35.13 2.28
C LEU A 131 -34.65 36.38 3.12
N ASN A 132 -35.92 36.74 3.36
CA ASN A 132 -36.26 37.90 4.19
C ASN A 132 -35.78 37.75 5.65
N THR A 133 -35.78 36.52 6.17
CA THR A 133 -35.24 36.23 7.51
C THR A 133 -33.71 36.34 7.52
N ALA A 134 -33.03 35.88 6.47
CA ALA A 134 -31.58 35.98 6.32
C ALA A 134 -31.11 37.44 6.18
N VAL A 135 -31.85 38.28 5.43
CA VAL A 135 -31.55 39.70 5.28
C VAL A 135 -31.77 40.46 6.59
N LYS A 136 -32.85 40.18 7.34
CA LYS A 136 -33.10 40.82 8.65
C LYS A 136 -32.11 40.42 9.75
N LEU A 137 -31.40 39.30 9.61
CA LEU A 137 -30.44 38.77 10.60
C LEU A 137 -28.98 38.94 10.17
N ALA A 138 -28.71 39.55 9.01
CA ALA A 138 -27.37 39.77 8.53
C ALA A 138 -26.68 40.86 9.38
N LEU A 139 -25.76 40.43 10.24
CA LEU A 139 -24.83 41.32 10.94
C LEU A 139 -24.10 42.20 9.92
N THR A 140 -23.97 43.49 10.24
CA THR A 140 -23.08 44.38 9.50
C THR A 140 -21.62 44.07 9.81
N THR A 141 -20.70 44.52 8.95
CA THR A 141 -19.25 44.37 9.19
C THR A 141 -18.83 45.01 10.52
N ASP A 142 -19.39 46.16 10.88
CA ASP A 142 -19.06 46.86 12.12
C ASP A 142 -19.52 46.09 13.37
N GLU A 143 -20.73 45.53 13.33
CA GLU A 143 -21.24 44.70 14.42
C GLU A 143 -20.43 43.41 14.60
N PHE A 144 -19.97 42.81 13.49
CA PHE A 144 -19.06 41.67 13.53
C PHE A 144 -17.73 42.05 14.20
N ILE A 145 -17.12 43.17 13.79
CA ILE A 145 -15.85 43.64 14.35
C ILE A 145 -15.99 43.93 15.84
N LYS A 146 -17.09 44.56 16.28
CA LYS A 146 -17.36 44.82 17.69
C LYS A 146 -17.39 43.53 18.52
N LYS A 147 -18.15 42.52 18.07
CA LYS A 147 -18.21 41.21 18.76
C LYS A 147 -16.88 40.48 18.74
N ALA A 148 -16.11 40.58 17.65
CA ALA A 148 -14.80 39.96 17.55
C ALA A 148 -13.80 40.60 18.54
N LYS A 149 -13.82 41.94 18.69
CA LYS A 149 -13.03 42.67 19.69
C LYS A 149 -13.42 42.35 21.13
N GLU A 150 -14.70 42.11 21.42
CA GLU A 150 -15.14 41.67 22.76
C GLU A 150 -14.52 40.31 23.16
N ILE A 151 -14.41 39.38 22.21
CA ILE A 151 -13.87 38.03 22.45
C ILE A 151 -12.35 38.02 22.48
N HIS A 152 -11.71 38.67 21.50
CA HIS A 152 -10.26 38.58 21.29
C HIS A 152 -9.48 39.78 21.83
N LYS A 153 -10.17 40.82 22.32
CA LYS A 153 -9.57 42.09 22.75
C LYS A 153 -8.67 42.65 21.63
N ASP A 154 -7.44 43.03 21.95
CA ASP A 154 -6.48 43.62 20.99
C ASP A 154 -5.59 42.58 20.29
N LYS A 155 -5.97 41.29 20.26
CA LYS A 155 -5.14 40.23 19.67
C LYS A 155 -5.07 40.23 18.15
N PHE A 156 -6.00 40.88 17.45
CA PHE A 156 -6.08 40.90 15.98
C PHE A 156 -6.45 42.27 15.46
N ARG A 157 -5.96 42.58 14.25
CA ARG A 157 -6.39 43.77 13.47
C ARG A 157 -7.40 43.36 12.40
N TYR A 158 -8.42 44.21 12.21
CA TYR A 158 -9.57 43.93 11.36
C TYR A 158 -9.68 44.87 10.15
N ASP A 159 -8.59 45.55 9.80
CA ASP A 159 -8.56 46.65 8.81
C ASP A 159 -9.01 46.23 7.39
N LYS A 160 -9.01 44.93 7.09
CA LYS A 160 -9.36 44.34 5.78
C LYS A 160 -10.61 43.47 5.82
N VAL A 161 -11.39 43.51 6.91
CA VAL A 161 -12.59 42.68 7.04
C VAL A 161 -13.73 43.24 6.22
N VAL A 162 -14.31 42.39 5.38
CA VAL A 162 -15.60 42.61 4.73
C VAL A 162 -16.51 41.44 5.11
N TYR A 163 -17.48 41.67 5.99
CA TYR A 163 -18.39 40.63 6.42
C TYR A 163 -19.53 40.46 5.42
N ILE A 164 -19.65 39.27 4.86
CA ILE A 164 -20.74 38.92 3.94
C ILE A 164 -21.75 38.01 4.63
N ASN A 165 -21.26 36.96 5.30
CA ASN A 165 -22.08 36.03 6.09
C ASN A 165 -21.18 35.23 7.05
N LYS A 166 -21.81 34.40 7.90
CA LYS A 166 -21.10 33.62 8.94
C LYS A 166 -20.10 32.58 8.41
N THR A 167 -20.24 32.16 7.15
CA THR A 167 -19.46 31.06 6.53
C THR A 167 -18.41 31.53 5.55
N THR A 168 -18.57 32.70 4.93
CA THR A 168 -17.58 33.24 3.98
C THR A 168 -16.32 33.66 4.74
N PRO A 169 -15.14 33.15 4.38
CA PRO A 169 -13.89 33.52 5.04
C PRO A 169 -13.63 35.02 4.98
N ILE A 170 -13.11 35.56 6.08
CA ILE A 170 -12.62 36.93 6.20
C ILE A 170 -11.12 36.94 6.44
N THR A 171 -10.47 38.02 6.03
CA THR A 171 -9.04 38.25 6.30
C THR A 171 -8.88 39.07 7.56
N ILE A 172 -8.29 38.48 8.60
CA ILE A 172 -7.87 39.20 9.81
C ILE A 172 -6.34 39.19 9.87
N THR A 173 -5.75 40.17 10.53
CA THR A 173 -4.29 40.25 10.67
C THR A 173 -3.89 39.86 12.08
N CYS A 174 -3.11 38.79 12.20
CA CYS A 174 -2.42 38.40 13.42
C CYS A 174 -1.09 39.21 13.52
N PRO A 175 -0.80 39.86 14.66
CA PRO A 175 0.46 40.58 14.84
C PRO A 175 1.73 39.73 14.66
N ILE A 176 1.63 38.41 14.87
CA ILE A 176 2.77 37.48 14.80
C ILE A 176 2.89 36.83 13.41
N HIS A 177 1.77 36.35 12.84
CA HIS A 177 1.78 35.54 11.62
C HIS A 177 1.21 36.24 10.38
N GLY A 178 0.88 37.52 10.50
CA GLY A 178 0.34 38.34 9.40
C GLY A 178 -1.11 38.01 9.06
N GLU A 179 -1.46 38.20 7.80
CA GLU A 179 -2.82 38.00 7.28
C GLU A 179 -3.22 36.52 7.28
N ILE A 180 -4.38 36.23 7.85
CA ILE A 180 -4.94 34.89 7.95
C ILE A 180 -6.41 34.88 7.53
N LEU A 181 -6.80 33.80 6.85
CA LEU A 181 -8.18 33.54 6.47
C LEU A 181 -8.87 32.70 7.54
N ILE A 182 -9.97 33.22 8.07
CA ILE A 182 -10.80 32.53 9.07
C ILE A 182 -12.28 32.74 8.76
N THR A 183 -13.13 31.78 9.11
CA THR A 183 -14.58 31.97 9.02
C THR A 183 -15.10 32.79 10.21
N PRO A 184 -15.97 33.79 9.99
CA PRO A 184 -16.55 34.62 11.05
C PRO A 184 -17.18 33.80 12.19
N GLN A 185 -17.89 32.72 11.87
CA GLN A 185 -18.50 31.83 12.86
C GLN A 185 -17.48 31.19 13.80
N ASN A 186 -16.34 30.73 13.29
CA ASN A 186 -15.30 30.10 14.12
C ASN A 186 -14.55 31.16 14.92
N HIS A 187 -14.32 32.34 14.33
CA HIS A 187 -13.67 33.43 15.03
C HIS A 187 -14.48 33.90 16.23
N LEU A 188 -15.81 34.05 16.09
CA LEU A 188 -16.72 34.40 17.18
C LEU A 188 -16.93 33.27 18.22
N LYS A 189 -16.44 32.05 17.97
CA LYS A 189 -16.37 30.98 18.98
C LYS A 189 -15.09 31.01 19.81
N GLY A 190 -14.23 32.01 19.60
CA GLY A 190 -12.93 32.13 20.27
C GLY A 190 -11.77 31.48 19.52
N CYS A 191 -11.96 30.99 18.28
CA CYS A 191 -10.83 30.52 17.47
C CYS A 191 -10.02 31.71 16.94
N GLY A 192 -8.75 31.80 17.34
CA GLY A 192 -7.80 32.81 16.86
C GLY A 192 -6.93 32.30 15.69
N CYS A 193 -5.68 32.73 15.66
CA CYS A 193 -4.69 32.29 14.68
C CYS A 193 -4.36 30.79 14.83
N PRO A 194 -4.56 29.96 13.78
CA PRO A 194 -4.17 28.55 13.82
C PRO A 194 -2.68 28.37 14.11
N LYS A 195 -1.81 29.21 13.52
CA LYS A 195 -0.36 29.15 13.72
C LYS A 195 0.04 29.44 15.17
N CYS A 196 -0.53 30.47 15.82
CA CYS A 196 -0.31 30.70 17.26
C CYS A 196 -0.69 29.50 18.12
N ARG A 197 -1.81 28.83 17.79
CA ARG A 197 -2.26 27.64 18.51
C ARG A 197 -1.28 26.47 18.36
N TYR A 198 -0.70 26.29 17.17
CA TYR A 198 0.33 25.29 16.93
C TYR A 198 1.64 25.65 17.66
N ASP A 199 2.04 26.92 17.67
CA ASP A 199 3.25 27.38 18.38
C ASP A 199 3.13 27.18 19.90
N GLU A 200 1.97 27.50 20.50
CA GLU A 200 1.73 27.28 21.93
C GLU A 200 1.60 25.78 22.29
N SER A 201 0.93 25.00 21.44
CA SER A 201 0.81 23.53 21.62
C SER A 201 2.17 22.84 21.49
N GLY A 202 2.99 23.29 20.52
CA GLY A 202 4.34 22.81 20.31
C GLY A 202 5.21 23.03 21.54
N LYS A 203 5.18 24.25 22.12
CA LYS A 203 5.90 24.57 23.37
C LYS A 203 5.44 23.73 24.57
N LYS A 204 4.16 23.40 24.69
CA LYS A 204 3.63 22.55 25.77
C LYS A 204 3.97 21.06 25.63
N GLN A 205 4.34 20.60 24.43
CA GLN A 205 4.76 19.23 24.16
C GLN A 205 6.28 19.05 24.08
N MET A 206 7.05 20.14 24.25
CA MET A 206 8.50 20.06 24.29
C MET A 206 8.94 19.29 25.53
N LEU A 207 9.77 18.27 25.31
CA LEU A 207 10.47 17.60 26.39
C LEU A 207 11.53 18.55 26.98
N THR A 208 11.91 18.29 28.22
CA THR A 208 13.18 18.77 28.74
C THR A 208 14.34 17.95 28.17
N THR A 209 15.57 18.46 28.24
CA THR A 209 16.79 17.71 27.86
C THR A 209 16.89 16.38 28.60
N ASP A 210 16.60 16.37 29.91
CA ASP A 210 16.67 15.16 30.73
C ASP A 210 15.62 14.11 30.31
N GLU A 211 14.40 14.54 30.00
CA GLU A 211 13.35 13.65 29.51
C GLU A 211 13.68 13.07 28.13
N PHE A 212 14.29 13.86 27.24
CA PHE A 212 14.80 13.37 25.96
C PHE A 212 15.88 12.30 26.17
N ILE A 213 16.89 12.58 27.00
CA ILE A 213 17.99 11.65 27.28
C ILE A 213 17.47 10.36 27.90
N LYS A 214 16.50 10.43 28.83
CA LYS A 214 15.88 9.26 29.43
C LYS A 214 15.23 8.36 28.37
N LYS A 215 14.40 8.92 27.49
CA LYS A 215 13.78 8.17 26.39
C LYS A 215 14.80 7.60 25.40
N ALA A 216 15.86 8.36 25.10
CA ALA A 216 16.92 7.91 24.22
C ALA A 216 17.70 6.73 24.81
N LYS A 217 17.94 6.72 26.13
CA LYS A 217 18.54 5.59 26.86
C LYS A 217 17.62 4.38 26.96
N GLU A 218 16.31 4.58 27.14
CA GLU A 218 15.33 3.48 27.11
C GLU A 218 15.35 2.74 25.76
N LEU A 219 15.53 3.47 24.65
CA LEU A 219 15.57 2.89 23.30
C LEU A 219 16.93 2.29 22.93
N HIS A 220 18.02 3.00 23.20
CA HIS A 220 19.37 2.63 22.73
C HIS A 220 20.26 2.00 23.79
N GLY A 221 19.83 1.93 25.06
CA GLY A 221 20.67 1.52 26.18
C GLY A 221 21.90 2.42 26.34
N ASP A 222 23.04 1.83 26.68
CA ASP A 222 24.33 2.52 26.86
C ASP A 222 25.10 2.70 25.54
N LYS A 223 24.42 2.66 24.39
CA LYS A 223 25.05 2.71 23.07
C LYS A 223 25.60 4.08 22.68
N TYR A 224 25.07 5.16 23.26
CA TYR A 224 25.46 6.53 22.98
C TYR A 224 25.67 7.32 24.28
N ASP A 225 26.57 8.28 24.22
CA ASP A 225 26.79 9.27 25.27
C ASP A 225 26.06 10.58 24.92
N TYR A 226 25.36 11.12 25.92
CA TYR A 226 24.53 12.33 25.84
C TYR A 226 25.03 13.44 26.79
N SER A 227 26.25 13.31 27.29
CA SER A 227 26.87 14.26 28.23
C SER A 227 26.91 15.72 27.72
N ASP A 228 26.99 15.90 26.40
CA ASP A 228 27.01 17.21 25.72
C ASP A 228 25.75 17.44 24.85
N THR A 229 24.64 16.77 25.20
CA THR A 229 23.36 16.91 24.47
C THR A 229 22.53 18.05 25.05
N GLU A 230 22.12 19.00 24.21
CA GLU A 230 21.18 20.07 24.57
C GLU A 230 19.92 20.02 23.69
N TYR A 231 18.75 19.69 24.27
CA TYR A 231 17.48 19.60 23.53
C TYR A 231 16.78 20.95 23.45
N LYS A 232 16.46 21.40 22.23
CA LYS A 232 15.72 22.66 21.97
C LYS A 232 14.42 22.46 21.18
N GLY A 233 14.01 21.20 20.95
CA GLY A 233 12.82 20.83 20.19
C GLY A 233 13.04 19.62 19.28
N TYR A 234 11.96 18.98 18.84
CA TYR A 234 12.01 17.75 18.04
C TYR A 234 12.65 17.91 16.66
N GLU A 235 12.50 19.08 16.05
CA GLU A 235 13.00 19.40 14.71
C GLU A 235 14.41 20.02 14.72
N ILE A 236 14.94 20.38 15.90
CA ILE A 236 16.28 20.97 16.04
C ILE A 236 17.26 19.84 16.31
N THR A 237 18.31 19.74 15.51
CA THR A 237 19.33 18.69 15.67
C THR A 237 20.05 18.84 17.00
N VAL A 238 20.22 17.72 17.69
CA VAL A 238 21.00 17.62 18.93
C VAL A 238 22.33 16.94 18.65
N LYS A 239 23.32 17.24 19.49
CA LYS A 239 24.61 16.56 19.48
C LYS A 239 24.51 15.27 20.27
N ILE A 240 24.95 14.17 19.67
CA ILE A 240 24.98 12.83 20.28
C ILE A 240 26.36 12.23 20.05
N ILE A 241 26.93 11.59 21.06
CA ILE A 241 28.27 11.03 20.97
C ILE A 241 28.17 9.52 20.79
N CYS A 242 28.73 8.99 19.70
CA CYS A 242 28.94 7.57 19.54
C CYS A 242 30.32 7.20 20.09
N PRO A 243 30.43 6.28 21.07
CA PRO A 243 31.73 5.86 21.61
C PRO A 243 32.71 5.33 20.54
N LYS A 244 32.20 4.85 19.39
CA LYS A 244 33.02 4.35 18.28
C LYS A 244 33.40 5.39 17.23
N HIS A 245 32.56 6.40 17.01
CA HIS A 245 32.67 7.28 15.84
C HIS A 245 32.64 8.78 16.17
N GLY A 246 32.64 9.13 17.46
CA GLY A 246 32.64 10.51 17.92
C GLY A 246 31.26 11.18 17.83
N GLU A 247 31.28 12.51 17.89
CA GLU A 247 30.07 13.35 17.86
C GLU A 247 29.37 13.32 16.49
N PHE A 248 28.05 13.29 16.49
CA PHE A 248 27.22 13.47 15.30
C PHE A 248 25.95 14.25 15.64
N LEU A 249 25.36 14.87 14.61
CA LEU A 249 24.12 15.63 14.73
C LEU A 249 22.95 14.83 14.19
N GLN A 250 21.83 14.82 14.94
CA GLN A 250 20.59 14.18 14.50
C GLN A 250 19.39 14.86 15.16
N THR A 251 18.23 14.88 14.50
CA THR A 251 17.01 15.38 15.14
C THR A 251 16.54 14.40 16.22
N PRO A 252 16.05 14.88 17.38
CA PRO A 252 15.45 14.06 18.42
C PRO A 252 14.38 13.10 17.91
N ASP A 253 13.52 13.56 16.98
CA ASP A 253 12.47 12.73 16.38
C ASP A 253 13.05 11.51 15.63
N CYS A 254 14.05 11.75 14.77
CA CYS A 254 14.72 10.67 14.06
C CYS A 254 15.40 9.72 15.05
N HIS A 255 16.11 10.25 16.04
CA HIS A 255 16.88 9.45 16.99
C HIS A 255 15.99 8.54 17.87
N LEU A 256 14.79 8.99 18.24
CA LEU A 256 13.85 8.25 19.09
C LEU A 256 12.97 7.23 18.34
N HIS A 257 12.98 7.20 17.00
CA HIS A 257 12.15 6.27 16.23
C HIS A 257 12.93 5.24 15.41
N SER A 258 14.04 5.64 14.77
CA SER A 258 14.80 4.74 13.89
C SER A 258 16.25 5.14 13.64
N GLY A 259 16.65 6.32 14.11
CA GLY A 259 17.96 6.92 13.91
C GLY A 259 18.98 6.42 14.92
N GLY A 260 20.24 6.42 14.49
CA GLY A 260 21.40 6.21 15.33
C GLY A 260 22.59 6.92 14.73
N CYS A 261 23.79 6.62 15.23
CA CYS A 261 25.02 7.14 14.63
C CYS A 261 25.02 6.82 13.11
N PRO A 262 25.12 7.84 12.24
CA PRO A 262 25.07 7.64 10.81
C PRO A 262 26.20 6.70 10.37
N ILE A 263 27.35 6.70 11.06
CA ILE A 263 28.47 5.81 10.74
C ILE A 263 28.20 4.37 11.23
N CYS A 264 27.52 4.19 12.38
CA CYS A 264 27.06 2.85 12.79
C CYS A 264 25.95 2.30 11.90
N GLY A 265 25.08 3.16 11.36
CA GLY A 265 23.95 2.79 10.51
C GLY A 265 24.28 2.70 9.01
N SER A 266 25.35 3.35 8.55
CA SER A 266 25.66 3.50 7.11
C SER A 266 26.96 2.87 6.63
N VAL A 267 27.74 2.15 7.45
CA VAL A 267 29.07 1.75 6.97
C VAL A 267 29.45 0.33 7.36
N SER A 268 28.88 -0.61 6.60
CA SER A 268 29.32 -1.98 6.26
C SER A 268 28.07 -2.84 6.16
N SER A 269 27.94 -3.66 5.12
CA SER A 269 26.94 -4.72 5.23
C SER A 269 27.37 -5.67 6.35
N LYS A 270 26.42 -6.22 7.12
CA LYS A 270 26.75 -7.23 8.15
C LYS A 270 27.60 -8.36 7.55
N GLY A 271 27.32 -8.74 6.29
CA GLY A 271 28.09 -9.73 5.55
C GLY A 271 29.53 -9.32 5.19
N GLU A 272 29.76 -8.06 4.82
CA GLU A 272 31.10 -7.50 4.58
C GLU A 272 31.95 -7.63 5.86
N ASN A 273 31.42 -7.19 7.00
CA ASN A 273 32.12 -7.30 8.28
C ASN A 273 32.38 -8.76 8.67
N GLU A 274 31.41 -9.66 8.48
CA GLU A 274 31.61 -11.07 8.79
C GLU A 274 32.74 -11.69 7.93
N ILE A 275 32.80 -11.35 6.63
CA ILE A 275 33.91 -11.77 5.75
C ILE A 275 35.23 -11.15 6.21
N LEU A 276 35.23 -9.84 6.51
CA LEU A 276 36.40 -9.11 6.93
C LEU A 276 37.00 -9.67 8.21
N GLU A 277 36.19 -9.83 9.26
CA GLU A 277 36.63 -10.33 10.56
C GLU A 277 37.09 -11.79 10.46
N LEU A 278 36.43 -12.61 9.63
CA LEU A 278 36.91 -13.96 9.34
C LEU A 278 38.31 -13.95 8.70
N ILE A 279 38.55 -13.10 7.69
CA ILE A 279 39.86 -13.01 7.04
C ILE A 279 40.90 -12.49 8.03
N LYS A 280 40.61 -11.41 8.76
CA LYS A 280 41.51 -10.86 9.78
C LYS A 280 41.88 -11.89 10.84
N SER A 281 40.94 -12.72 11.28
CA SER A 281 41.21 -13.79 12.26
C SER A 281 42.20 -14.84 11.75
N LYS A 282 42.30 -15.01 10.42
CA LYS A 282 43.16 -16.01 9.77
C LYS A 282 44.54 -15.46 9.38
N ILE A 283 44.66 -14.16 9.09
CA ILE A 283 45.91 -13.58 8.57
C ILE A 283 46.40 -12.32 9.29
N GLY A 284 45.75 -11.88 10.37
CA GLY A 284 46.10 -10.64 11.07
C GLY A 284 45.45 -9.40 10.44
N ASN A 285 45.19 -8.38 11.27
CA ASN A 285 44.51 -7.15 10.86
C ASN A 285 45.39 -6.29 9.95
N GLU A 286 46.69 -6.27 10.20
CA GLU A 286 47.71 -5.53 9.44
C GLU A 286 47.86 -5.99 7.98
N ASN A 287 47.37 -7.20 7.66
CA ASN A 287 47.46 -7.79 6.33
C ASN A 287 46.21 -7.53 5.47
N VAL A 288 45.23 -6.77 5.98
CA VAL A 288 43.96 -6.49 5.31
C VAL A 288 43.69 -4.99 5.30
N LEU A 289 43.46 -4.43 4.12
CA LEU A 289 43.00 -3.05 3.95
C LEU A 289 41.49 -3.04 3.73
N GLN A 290 40.78 -2.09 4.36
CA GLN A 290 39.34 -1.93 4.24
C GLN A 290 39.00 -0.58 3.60
N ARG A 291 38.00 -0.56 2.70
CA ARG A 291 37.47 0.64 2.01
C ARG A 291 38.55 1.48 1.35
N ASP A 292 39.51 0.81 0.73
CA ASP A 292 40.62 1.48 0.08
C ASP A 292 40.15 2.10 -1.25
N ARG A 293 40.30 3.41 -1.40
CA ARG A 293 40.00 4.14 -2.65
C ARG A 293 41.22 4.44 -3.50
N LYS A 294 42.43 4.11 -3.02
CA LYS A 294 43.70 4.44 -3.66
C LYS A 294 44.07 3.43 -4.74
N ILE A 295 43.76 2.15 -4.54
CA ILE A 295 44.19 1.04 -5.41
C ILE A 295 43.71 1.22 -6.87
N ILE A 296 42.44 1.61 -7.06
CA ILE A 296 41.82 1.74 -8.38
C ILE A 296 41.37 3.17 -8.70
N ASN A 297 42.21 4.16 -8.39
CA ASN A 297 42.04 5.57 -8.80
C ASN A 297 40.70 6.21 -8.33
N GLY A 298 40.41 6.16 -7.03
CA GLY A 298 39.25 6.82 -6.42
C GLY A 298 38.02 5.94 -6.23
N TYR A 299 38.01 4.74 -6.81
CA TYR A 299 36.95 3.75 -6.57
C TYR A 299 37.25 2.93 -5.32
N GLU A 300 36.26 2.81 -4.44
CA GLU A 300 36.36 2.05 -3.20
C GLU A 300 36.51 0.55 -3.46
N ILE A 301 37.39 -0.10 -2.70
CA ILE A 301 37.50 -1.55 -2.57
C ILE A 301 37.16 -1.93 -1.13
N ASP A 302 36.11 -2.75 -0.93
CA ASP A 302 35.63 -3.09 0.42
C ASP A 302 36.72 -3.78 1.24
N ILE A 303 37.34 -4.82 0.70
CA ILE A 303 38.40 -5.60 1.36
C ILE A 303 39.52 -5.87 0.36
N TYR A 304 40.77 -5.55 0.73
CA TYR A 304 41.95 -5.86 -0.07
C TYR A 304 43.01 -6.59 0.77
N ILE A 305 43.58 -7.64 0.19
CA ILE A 305 44.65 -8.44 0.79
C ILE A 305 45.91 -8.29 -0.08
N PRO A 306 46.80 -7.32 0.21
CA PRO A 306 47.94 -6.99 -0.64
C PRO A 306 48.87 -8.16 -0.93
N SER A 307 49.19 -8.95 0.11
CA SER A 307 50.09 -10.11 0.02
C SER A 307 49.63 -11.18 -0.96
N ARG A 308 48.32 -11.23 -1.25
CA ARG A 308 47.70 -12.19 -2.17
C ARG A 308 47.25 -11.57 -3.49
N LYS A 309 47.34 -10.24 -3.62
CA LYS A 309 46.78 -9.48 -4.75
C LYS A 309 45.32 -9.84 -5.03
N ILE A 310 44.54 -10.01 -3.97
CA ILE A 310 43.09 -10.33 -4.04
C ILE A 310 42.30 -9.22 -3.36
N ALA A 311 41.28 -8.73 -4.04
CA ALA A 311 40.28 -7.81 -3.54
C ALA A 311 38.91 -8.52 -3.47
N ILE A 312 38.05 -8.09 -2.56
CA ILE A 312 36.70 -8.60 -2.38
C ILE A 312 35.74 -7.42 -2.29
N GLU A 313 34.62 -7.55 -2.99
CA GLU A 313 33.48 -6.63 -2.97
C GLU A 313 32.24 -7.36 -2.48
N TYR A 314 31.54 -6.72 -1.54
CA TYR A 314 30.24 -7.14 -1.06
C TYR A 314 29.14 -6.27 -1.70
N ASN A 315 28.50 -6.83 -2.71
CA ASN A 315 27.50 -6.13 -3.50
C ASN A 315 26.10 -6.31 -2.89
N GLY A 316 25.66 -5.35 -2.07
CA GLY A 316 24.26 -5.26 -1.64
C GLY A 316 23.33 -5.13 -2.86
N ILE A 317 22.36 -6.05 -3.03
CA ILE A 317 21.70 -6.30 -4.33
C ILE A 317 20.97 -5.06 -4.83
N LEU A 318 20.25 -4.39 -3.92
CA LEU A 318 19.47 -3.20 -4.25
C LEU A 318 20.38 -2.05 -4.69
N TRP A 319 21.42 -1.74 -3.91
CA TRP A 319 22.40 -0.68 -4.20
C TRP A 319 23.25 -0.96 -5.44
N HIS A 320 23.38 -2.24 -5.80
CA HIS A 320 24.11 -2.72 -6.97
C HIS A 320 23.20 -3.00 -8.19
N SER A 321 21.99 -2.43 -8.19
CA SER A 321 21.03 -2.53 -9.29
C SER A 321 20.96 -1.25 -10.14
N GLU A 322 20.32 -1.34 -11.30
CA GLU A 322 20.07 -0.19 -12.18
C GLU A 322 19.29 0.93 -11.49
N LYS A 323 18.56 0.63 -10.40
CA LYS A 323 17.86 1.65 -9.58
C LYS A 323 18.82 2.71 -9.05
N TYR A 324 20.05 2.31 -8.70
CA TYR A 324 21.10 3.20 -8.19
C TYR A 324 22.17 3.46 -9.25
N GLY A 325 21.76 3.47 -10.52
CA GLY A 325 22.62 3.86 -11.65
C GLY A 325 23.71 2.85 -12.00
N LYS A 326 23.60 1.58 -11.54
CA LYS A 326 24.58 0.54 -11.91
C LYS A 326 24.21 -0.04 -13.27
N ASP A 327 24.93 0.42 -14.28
CA ASP A 327 24.74 -0.03 -15.66
C ASP A 327 25.28 -1.45 -15.90
N LYS A 328 25.21 -1.88 -17.16
CA LYS A 328 25.64 -3.19 -17.62
C LYS A 328 27.12 -3.49 -17.37
N ASN A 329 27.97 -2.48 -17.41
CA ASN A 329 29.41 -2.63 -17.31
C ASN A 329 29.94 -2.35 -15.91
N TYR A 330 29.16 -1.73 -15.01
CA TYR A 330 29.60 -1.33 -13.67
C TYR A 330 30.47 -2.36 -12.93
N HIS A 331 29.96 -3.59 -12.75
CA HIS A 331 30.72 -4.64 -12.04
C HIS A 331 31.90 -5.14 -12.88
N LEU A 332 31.74 -5.24 -14.20
CA LEU A 332 32.81 -5.67 -15.10
C LEU A 332 33.97 -4.66 -15.13
N ASP A 333 33.68 -3.37 -15.22
CA ASP A 333 34.67 -2.30 -15.26
C ASP A 333 35.50 -2.29 -13.99
N LYS A 334 34.88 -2.50 -12.83
CA LYS A 334 35.60 -2.65 -11.56
C LYS A 334 36.52 -3.87 -11.56
N THR A 335 36.06 -4.99 -12.10
CA THR A 335 36.89 -6.21 -12.29
C THR A 335 38.08 -5.95 -13.20
N ILE A 336 37.87 -5.26 -14.33
CA ILE A 336 38.93 -4.92 -15.29
C ILE A 336 39.94 -3.94 -14.67
N ARG A 337 39.47 -2.92 -13.93
CA ARG A 337 40.35 -1.97 -13.22
C ARG A 337 41.27 -2.68 -12.23
N CYS A 338 40.76 -3.62 -11.44
CA CYS A 338 41.59 -4.45 -10.57
C CYS A 338 42.57 -5.31 -11.37
N LYS A 339 42.10 -5.97 -12.44
CA LYS A 339 42.96 -6.82 -13.28
C LYS A 339 44.12 -6.04 -13.90
N ASN A 340 43.88 -4.81 -14.35
CA ASN A 340 44.91 -3.91 -14.90
C ASN A 340 45.97 -3.51 -13.86
N LYS A 341 45.65 -3.61 -12.56
CA LYS A 341 46.59 -3.44 -11.44
C LYS A 341 47.18 -4.77 -10.95
N ASN A 342 47.00 -5.85 -11.71
CA ASN A 342 47.39 -7.21 -11.32
C ASN A 342 46.73 -7.67 -10.01
N ILE A 343 45.46 -7.28 -9.80
CA ILE A 343 44.65 -7.65 -8.63
C ILE A 343 43.45 -8.46 -9.10
N ASN A 344 43.22 -9.60 -8.47
CA ASN A 344 42.04 -10.43 -8.72
C ASN A 344 40.89 -9.95 -7.84
N LEU A 345 39.75 -9.60 -8.46
CA LEU A 345 38.56 -9.12 -7.74
C LEU A 345 37.51 -10.23 -7.62
N ILE A 346 37.14 -10.58 -6.38
CA ILE A 346 35.96 -11.39 -6.08
C ILE A 346 34.78 -10.45 -5.83
N GLN A 347 33.66 -10.70 -6.51
CA GLN A 347 32.43 -9.94 -6.29
C GLN A 347 31.32 -10.85 -5.77
N ILE A 348 30.94 -10.64 -4.51
CA ILE A 348 29.95 -11.44 -3.78
C ILE A 348 28.65 -10.65 -3.74
N PHE A 349 27.59 -11.19 -4.32
CA PHE A 349 26.27 -10.55 -4.14
C PHE A 349 25.64 -10.96 -2.82
N GLU A 350 24.95 -10.02 -2.18
CA GLU A 350 24.33 -10.21 -0.87
C GLU A 350 23.39 -11.43 -0.82
N ASP A 351 22.64 -11.74 -1.89
CA ASP A 351 21.80 -12.95 -1.91
C ASP A 351 22.60 -14.24 -1.88
N GLU A 352 23.75 -14.28 -2.54
CA GLU A 352 24.62 -15.46 -2.49
C GLU A 352 25.14 -15.67 -1.08
N TYR A 353 25.55 -14.59 -0.40
CA TYR A 353 26.05 -14.68 0.96
C TYR A 353 24.95 -15.05 1.96
N LEU A 354 23.77 -14.44 1.86
CA LEU A 354 22.68 -14.71 2.79
C LEU A 354 22.10 -16.12 2.62
N ASN A 355 21.99 -16.61 1.38
CA ASN A 355 21.37 -17.91 1.11
C ASN A 355 22.38 -19.07 1.12
N HIS A 356 23.67 -18.81 0.89
CA HIS A 356 24.71 -19.83 0.71
C HIS A 356 26.02 -19.46 1.43
N LYS A 357 25.92 -18.91 2.64
CA LYS A 357 27.06 -18.39 3.43
C LYS A 357 28.25 -19.34 3.48
N ASP A 358 28.03 -20.59 3.87
CA ASP A 358 29.11 -21.57 4.05
C ASP A 358 29.83 -21.88 2.73
N ILE A 359 29.10 -21.93 1.62
CA ILE A 359 29.65 -22.14 0.28
C ILE A 359 30.49 -20.93 -0.14
N VAL A 360 29.98 -19.71 0.08
CA VAL A 360 30.69 -18.47 -0.26
C VAL A 360 31.98 -18.34 0.56
N ILE A 361 31.91 -18.54 1.87
CA ILE A 361 33.08 -18.52 2.76
C ILE A 361 34.10 -19.57 2.33
N SER A 362 33.64 -20.81 2.07
CA SER A 362 34.50 -21.89 1.59
C SER A 362 35.24 -21.51 0.30
N LYS A 363 34.56 -20.89 -0.66
CA LYS A 363 35.16 -20.41 -1.91
C LYS A 363 36.15 -19.27 -1.68
N VAL A 364 35.82 -18.29 -0.83
CA VAL A 364 36.71 -17.16 -0.50
C VAL A 364 38.00 -17.67 0.14
N LEU A 365 37.90 -18.52 1.17
CA LEU A 365 39.07 -19.08 1.86
C LEU A 365 39.93 -19.92 0.91
N HIS A 366 39.32 -20.71 0.03
CA HIS A 366 40.05 -21.48 -0.98
C HIS A 366 40.86 -20.57 -1.93
N GLN A 367 40.23 -19.50 -2.45
CA GLN A 367 40.90 -18.54 -3.33
C GLN A 367 42.02 -17.77 -2.64
N LEU A 368 41.91 -17.55 -1.33
CA LEU A 368 42.95 -16.91 -0.50
C LEU A 368 44.02 -17.91 -0.02
N HIS A 369 43.91 -19.21 -0.34
CA HIS A 369 44.77 -20.27 0.21
C HIS A 369 44.76 -20.33 1.75
N LEU A 370 43.58 -20.12 2.34
CA LEU A 370 43.31 -20.10 3.78
C LEU A 370 42.45 -21.30 4.23
N ASP A 371 42.42 -22.37 3.44
CA ASP A 371 41.66 -23.59 3.70
C ASP A 371 42.54 -24.78 4.14
N ASN A 372 43.75 -24.51 4.64
CA ASN A 372 44.76 -25.51 4.99
C ASN A 372 44.32 -26.50 6.07
N GLU A 373 43.40 -26.10 6.95
CA GLU A 373 42.82 -26.95 8.00
C GLU A 373 41.90 -28.05 7.44
N LYS A 374 41.43 -27.91 6.20
CA LYS A 374 40.51 -28.88 5.61
C LYS A 374 41.22 -30.18 5.22
N PRO A 375 40.63 -31.35 5.51
CA PRO A 375 41.15 -32.63 5.05
C PRO A 375 41.23 -32.69 3.52
N ARG A 376 42.34 -33.23 3.00
CA ARG A 376 42.60 -33.38 1.57
C ARG A 376 42.14 -34.74 1.05
N ILE A 377 41.39 -34.73 -0.05
CA ILE A 377 40.97 -35.95 -0.76
C ILE A 377 41.54 -35.92 -2.18
N GLY A 378 42.37 -36.91 -2.49
CA GLY A 378 42.88 -37.11 -3.84
C GLY A 378 41.90 -37.94 -4.67
N GLY A 379 41.57 -37.48 -5.89
CA GLY A 379 40.57 -38.12 -6.76
C GLY A 379 40.90 -39.55 -7.20
N ARG A 380 42.17 -39.98 -7.11
CA ARG A 380 42.58 -41.37 -7.33
C ARG A 380 42.02 -42.33 -6.27
N LYS A 381 41.75 -41.82 -5.06
CA LYS A 381 41.14 -42.56 -3.95
C LYS A 381 39.61 -42.61 -4.04
N CYS A 382 39.01 -41.99 -5.07
CA CYS A 382 37.57 -41.93 -5.23
C CYS A 382 37.07 -42.99 -6.23
N GLU A 383 36.01 -43.69 -5.83
CA GLU A 383 35.16 -44.47 -6.73
C GLU A 383 34.26 -43.52 -7.52
N ILE A 384 34.14 -43.73 -8.83
CA ILE A 384 33.32 -42.88 -9.71
C ILE A 384 32.17 -43.72 -10.27
N LYS A 385 30.94 -43.24 -10.11
CA LYS A 385 29.74 -43.89 -10.65
C LYS A 385 28.62 -42.89 -10.93
N GLU A 386 27.67 -43.29 -11.77
CA GLU A 386 26.42 -42.56 -11.92
C GLU A 386 25.61 -42.58 -10.64
N ILE A 387 24.86 -41.50 -10.41
CA ILE A 387 24.00 -41.33 -9.24
C ILE A 387 22.60 -40.90 -9.69
N ASN A 388 21.60 -41.18 -8.85
CA ASN A 388 20.26 -40.70 -9.11
C ASN A 388 20.14 -39.18 -8.94
N LYS A 389 19.04 -38.65 -9.47
CA LYS A 389 18.75 -37.21 -9.47
C LYS A 389 18.65 -36.63 -8.06
N GLU A 390 18.05 -37.37 -7.13
CA GLU A 390 17.79 -36.94 -5.76
C GLU A 390 19.13 -36.74 -5.02
N THR A 391 20.03 -37.73 -5.11
CA THR A 391 21.38 -37.66 -4.53
C THR A 391 22.17 -36.47 -5.11
N ALA A 392 22.10 -36.27 -6.43
CA ALA A 392 22.78 -35.14 -7.07
C ALA A 392 22.18 -33.80 -6.62
N LYS A 393 20.85 -33.73 -6.45
CA LYS A 393 20.15 -32.53 -6.01
C LYS A 393 20.53 -32.14 -4.60
N ASP A 394 20.52 -33.09 -3.68
CA ASP A 394 20.87 -32.86 -2.28
C ASP A 394 22.32 -32.39 -2.16
N PHE A 395 23.24 -33.08 -2.84
CA PHE A 395 24.66 -32.71 -2.82
C PHE A 395 24.91 -31.32 -3.41
N LEU A 396 24.36 -31.01 -4.59
CA LEU A 396 24.62 -29.73 -5.26
C LEU A 396 23.99 -28.54 -4.56
N ASN A 397 22.81 -28.70 -3.93
CA ASN A 397 22.21 -27.63 -3.15
C ASN A 397 23.02 -27.26 -1.91
N GLN A 398 23.79 -28.21 -1.36
CA GLN A 398 24.67 -27.99 -0.22
C GLN A 398 26.06 -27.47 -0.61
N ASN A 399 26.52 -27.73 -1.84
CA ASN A 399 27.93 -27.52 -2.22
C ASN A 399 28.15 -26.60 -3.43
N HIS A 400 27.10 -26.24 -4.17
CA HIS A 400 27.19 -25.35 -5.33
C HIS A 400 26.37 -24.06 -5.09
N ILE A 401 26.99 -22.89 -5.32
CA ILE A 401 26.36 -21.58 -5.07
C ILE A 401 25.05 -21.34 -5.85
N GLN A 402 24.92 -21.96 -7.02
CA GLN A 402 23.70 -21.91 -7.85
C GLN A 402 22.78 -23.14 -7.67
N GLY A 403 23.13 -24.05 -6.75
CA GLY A 403 22.42 -25.30 -6.49
C GLY A 403 22.32 -26.24 -7.70
N TYR A 404 21.39 -27.19 -7.57
CA TYR A 404 21.07 -28.19 -8.59
C TYR A 404 20.51 -27.58 -9.89
N ALA A 405 20.91 -28.14 -11.02
CA ALA A 405 20.31 -27.87 -12.32
C ALA A 405 19.74 -29.14 -12.95
N LYS A 406 18.74 -28.99 -13.82
CA LYS A 406 18.22 -30.11 -14.62
C LYS A 406 19.33 -30.62 -15.55
N SER A 407 19.55 -31.93 -15.58
CA SER A 407 20.58 -32.57 -16.39
C SER A 407 20.10 -33.94 -16.90
N SER A 408 20.77 -34.44 -17.93
CA SER A 408 20.53 -35.77 -18.53
C SER A 408 21.29 -36.87 -17.77
N VAL A 409 22.49 -36.55 -17.28
CA VAL A 409 23.38 -37.46 -16.57
C VAL A 409 23.92 -36.78 -15.31
N GLN A 410 24.13 -37.55 -14.25
CA GLN A 410 24.77 -37.12 -13.01
C GLN A 410 25.80 -38.17 -12.57
N ILE A 411 27.04 -37.75 -12.34
CA ILE A 411 28.13 -38.62 -11.93
C ILE A 411 28.64 -38.15 -10.57
N GLY A 412 28.77 -39.10 -9.63
CA GLY A 412 29.28 -38.88 -8.28
C GLY A 412 30.66 -39.48 -8.07
N ALA A 413 31.46 -38.81 -7.25
CA ALA A 413 32.73 -39.31 -6.73
C ALA A 413 32.56 -39.66 -5.25
N PHE A 414 32.97 -40.86 -4.86
CA PHE A 414 32.81 -41.39 -3.51
C PHE A 414 34.17 -41.67 -2.86
N TYR A 415 34.38 -41.15 -1.67
CA TYR A 415 35.53 -41.44 -0.82
C TYR A 415 35.07 -42.14 0.45
N LYS A 416 35.54 -43.38 0.67
CA LYS A 416 35.12 -44.23 1.80
C LYS A 416 33.58 -44.32 1.93
N GLY A 417 32.89 -44.53 0.81
CA GLY A 417 31.43 -44.62 0.74
C GLY A 417 30.67 -43.28 0.83
N LYS A 418 31.34 -42.16 1.15
CA LYS A 418 30.72 -40.82 1.20
C LYS A 418 30.89 -40.09 -0.13
N ILE A 419 29.84 -39.44 -0.61
CA ILE A 419 29.90 -38.60 -1.81
C ILE A 419 30.70 -37.32 -1.52
N VAL A 420 31.69 -37.01 -2.37
CA VAL A 420 32.62 -35.88 -2.19
C VAL A 420 32.73 -34.99 -3.42
N GLY A 421 32.08 -35.36 -4.52
CA GLY A 421 31.98 -34.51 -5.71
C GLY A 421 30.89 -34.99 -6.66
N VAL A 422 30.27 -34.04 -7.36
CA VAL A 422 29.22 -34.30 -8.35
C VAL A 422 29.48 -33.47 -9.60
N MET A 423 29.30 -34.08 -10.78
CA MET A 423 29.32 -33.41 -12.07
C MET A 423 28.07 -33.78 -12.87
N GLN A 424 27.42 -32.77 -13.47
CA GLN A 424 26.18 -32.93 -14.22
C GLN A 424 26.37 -32.57 -15.70
N PHE A 425 25.74 -33.36 -16.57
CA PHE A 425 25.79 -33.16 -18.01
C PHE A 425 24.39 -33.15 -18.61
N LYS A 426 24.14 -32.25 -19.55
CA LYS A 426 22.89 -32.12 -20.28
C LYS A 426 23.13 -32.26 -21.77
N HIS A 427 22.32 -33.06 -22.46
CA HIS A 427 22.33 -33.07 -23.92
C HIS A 427 21.93 -31.71 -24.48
N THR A 428 22.67 -31.25 -25.49
CA THR A 428 22.38 -30.00 -26.21
C THR A 428 21.89 -30.26 -27.61
N VAL A 429 22.51 -31.19 -28.33
CA VAL A 429 22.07 -31.70 -29.65
C VAL A 429 22.31 -33.20 -29.63
N SER A 430 21.24 -33.98 -29.54
CA SER A 430 21.32 -35.43 -29.34
C SER A 430 21.94 -36.12 -30.55
N GLU A 431 21.60 -35.69 -31.77
CA GLU A 431 22.07 -36.26 -33.03
C GLU A 431 23.59 -36.10 -33.23
N LEU A 432 24.16 -35.04 -32.65
CA LEU A 432 25.59 -34.71 -32.77
C LEU A 432 26.40 -35.11 -31.53
N ASN A 433 25.80 -35.85 -30.59
CA ASN A 433 26.38 -36.23 -29.31
C ASN A 433 27.09 -35.05 -28.59
N LYS A 434 26.43 -33.87 -28.59
CA LYS A 434 26.96 -32.64 -27.98
C LYS A 434 26.35 -32.39 -26.61
N TRP A 435 27.20 -32.05 -25.65
CA TRP A 435 26.83 -31.94 -24.25
C TRP A 435 27.20 -30.61 -23.63
N GLU A 436 26.54 -30.29 -22.52
CA GLU A 436 26.89 -29.19 -21.64
C GLU A 436 27.18 -29.73 -20.24
N LEU A 437 28.37 -29.42 -19.70
CA LEU A 437 28.66 -29.60 -18.29
C LEU A 437 27.99 -28.44 -17.53
N THR A 438 26.85 -28.74 -16.90
CA THR A 438 25.98 -27.72 -16.29
C THR A 438 26.37 -27.39 -14.86
N ARG A 439 26.86 -28.37 -14.09
CA ARG A 439 27.29 -28.19 -12.70
C ARG A 439 28.49 -29.07 -12.37
N PHE A 440 29.39 -28.52 -11.58
CA PHE A 440 30.42 -29.28 -10.89
C PHE A 440 30.64 -28.68 -9.50
N ALA A 441 30.59 -29.52 -8.46
CA ALA A 441 30.97 -29.13 -7.11
C ALA A 441 31.66 -30.29 -6.39
N THR A 442 32.45 -29.93 -5.39
CA THR A 442 33.03 -30.84 -4.41
C THR A 442 32.52 -30.47 -3.03
N ASP A 443 32.58 -31.42 -2.10
CA ASP A 443 32.17 -31.19 -0.72
C ASP A 443 32.98 -30.03 -0.12
N ILE A 444 32.29 -29.01 0.40
CA ILE A 444 32.91 -27.79 0.91
C ILE A 444 33.81 -28.02 2.13
N ASN A 445 33.68 -29.17 2.81
CA ASN A 445 34.46 -29.54 3.99
C ASN A 445 35.82 -30.16 3.65
N PHE A 446 36.07 -30.47 2.37
CA PHE A 446 37.31 -31.10 1.92
C PHE A 446 38.00 -30.28 0.84
N VAL A 447 39.33 -30.43 0.75
CA VAL A 447 40.09 -29.98 -0.42
C VAL A 447 40.22 -31.17 -1.37
N CYS A 448 39.36 -31.19 -2.39
CA CYS A 448 39.26 -32.29 -3.36
C CYS A 448 40.17 -32.05 -4.58
N GLN A 449 41.34 -32.68 -4.60
CA GLN A 449 42.31 -32.54 -5.70
C GLN A 449 42.12 -33.64 -6.76
N GLY A 450 41.97 -33.24 -8.03
CA GLY A 450 41.86 -34.18 -9.16
C GLY A 450 40.51 -34.91 -9.27
N VAL A 451 39.54 -34.62 -8.39
CA VAL A 451 38.18 -35.19 -8.45
C VAL A 451 37.46 -34.79 -9.74
N GLY A 452 37.54 -33.52 -10.14
CA GLY A 452 36.92 -33.02 -11.37
C GLY A 452 37.39 -33.76 -12.63
N GLY A 453 38.71 -33.99 -12.75
CA GLY A 453 39.26 -34.75 -13.88
C GLY A 453 38.82 -36.21 -13.90
N ARG A 454 38.68 -36.86 -12.74
CA ARG A 454 38.18 -38.23 -12.63
C ARG A 454 36.71 -38.35 -13.08
N LEU A 455 35.87 -37.43 -12.62
CA LEU A 455 34.46 -37.35 -13.02
C LEU A 455 34.32 -37.12 -14.53
N PHE A 456 35.06 -36.16 -15.07
CA PHE A 456 35.01 -35.84 -16.49
C PHE A 456 35.55 -36.98 -17.37
N ASN A 457 36.66 -37.62 -16.98
CA ASN A 457 37.19 -38.76 -17.71
C ASN A 457 36.24 -39.96 -17.71
N TYR A 458 35.52 -40.21 -16.60
CA TYR A 458 34.47 -41.23 -16.57
C TYR A 458 33.37 -40.91 -17.58
N PHE A 459 32.91 -39.65 -17.61
CA PHE A 459 31.90 -39.20 -18.57
C PHE A 459 32.36 -39.40 -20.02
N VAL A 460 33.57 -38.94 -20.37
CA VAL A 460 34.11 -39.06 -21.72
C VAL A 460 34.21 -40.54 -22.15
N LYS A 461 34.70 -41.42 -21.27
CA LYS A 461 34.82 -42.85 -21.58
C LYS A 461 33.47 -43.53 -21.77
N LYS A 462 32.48 -43.18 -20.96
CA LYS A 462 31.17 -43.85 -20.97
C LYS A 462 30.26 -43.35 -22.10
N TYR A 463 30.24 -42.05 -22.35
CA TYR A 463 29.30 -41.42 -23.29
C TYR A 463 29.92 -41.01 -24.62
N SER A 464 31.25 -41.10 -24.75
CA SER A 464 32.01 -40.78 -25.96
C SER A 464 31.56 -39.47 -26.65
N PRO A 465 31.41 -38.35 -25.91
CA PRO A 465 30.88 -37.10 -26.45
C PRO A 465 31.78 -36.58 -27.58
N GLU A 466 31.19 -35.96 -28.60
CA GLU A 466 31.95 -35.29 -29.66
C GLU A 466 32.42 -33.90 -29.20
N GLU A 467 31.56 -33.20 -28.44
CA GLU A 467 31.83 -31.88 -27.92
C GLU A 467 31.16 -31.71 -26.54
N VAL A 468 31.87 -31.08 -25.61
CA VAL A 468 31.32 -30.64 -24.32
C VAL A 468 31.59 -29.17 -24.14
N LYS A 469 30.54 -28.37 -23.93
CA LYS A 469 30.68 -26.96 -23.56
C LYS A 469 30.43 -26.74 -22.07
N THR A 470 31.02 -25.69 -21.50
CA THR A 470 30.74 -25.26 -20.13
C THR A 470 31.04 -23.77 -19.95
N PHE A 471 30.63 -23.21 -18.82
CA PHE A 471 30.73 -21.78 -18.53
C PHE A 471 31.31 -21.56 -17.13
N ALA A 472 32.27 -20.65 -17.01
CA ALA A 472 32.85 -20.23 -15.73
C ALA A 472 32.49 -18.77 -15.43
N ASP A 473 32.06 -18.51 -14.20
CA ASP A 473 31.77 -17.15 -13.72
C ASP A 473 33.07 -16.35 -13.55
N ARG A 474 33.15 -15.19 -14.19
CA ARG A 474 34.35 -14.33 -14.16
C ARG A 474 34.64 -13.77 -12.77
N ARG A 475 33.65 -13.68 -11.88
CA ARG A 475 33.82 -13.26 -10.48
C ARG A 475 34.61 -14.27 -9.65
N TRP A 476 34.62 -15.53 -10.08
CA TRP A 476 35.24 -16.65 -9.37
C TRP A 476 36.40 -17.30 -10.15
N THR A 477 36.71 -16.80 -11.35
CA THR A 477 37.73 -17.37 -12.25
C THR A 477 38.79 -16.32 -12.54
N PHE A 478 39.89 -16.35 -11.79
CA PHE A 478 40.95 -15.33 -11.86
C PHE A 478 41.79 -15.40 -13.14
N ASN A 479 41.93 -16.59 -13.72
CA ASN A 479 42.68 -16.84 -14.94
C ASN A 479 41.85 -17.72 -15.88
N GLU A 480 41.55 -17.17 -17.05
CA GLU A 480 40.81 -17.82 -18.12
C GLU A 480 41.60 -18.94 -18.83
N TYR A 481 42.93 -18.97 -18.69
CA TYR A 481 43.81 -19.97 -19.29
C TYR A 481 44.34 -21.00 -18.28
N ASP A 482 44.30 -20.70 -16.98
CA ASP A 482 44.71 -21.64 -15.92
C ASP A 482 43.59 -21.81 -14.87
N ASN A 483 42.74 -22.80 -15.10
CA ASN A 483 41.68 -23.18 -14.18
C ASN A 483 41.34 -24.67 -14.33
N LEU A 484 40.31 -25.13 -13.60
CA LEU A 484 39.86 -26.52 -13.67
C LEU A 484 39.61 -27.00 -15.10
N TYR A 485 38.94 -26.19 -15.93
CA TYR A 485 38.47 -26.61 -17.24
C TYR A 485 39.65 -26.79 -18.21
N THR A 486 40.61 -25.87 -18.20
CA THR A 486 41.82 -26.00 -19.03
C THR A 486 42.67 -27.21 -18.61
N LYS A 487 42.74 -27.49 -17.30
CA LYS A 487 43.43 -28.69 -16.75
C LYS A 487 42.80 -30.02 -17.14
N ILE A 488 41.53 -30.05 -17.51
CA ILE A 488 40.84 -31.27 -17.96
C ILE A 488 40.58 -31.27 -19.48
N GLY A 489 41.32 -30.43 -20.22
CA GLY A 489 41.38 -30.46 -21.69
C GLY A 489 40.39 -29.54 -22.41
N PHE A 490 39.62 -28.72 -21.71
CA PHE A 490 38.80 -27.71 -22.38
C PHE A 490 39.68 -26.55 -22.87
N LYS A 491 39.26 -25.90 -23.94
CA LYS A 491 39.88 -24.68 -24.47
C LYS A 491 38.91 -23.51 -24.31
N LEU A 492 39.44 -22.33 -24.02
CA LEU A 492 38.65 -21.09 -24.00
C LEU A 492 38.15 -20.83 -25.43
N ASP A 493 36.84 -20.71 -25.58
CA ASP A 493 36.18 -20.49 -26.88
C ASP A 493 35.74 -19.04 -27.03
N ASN A 494 35.13 -18.45 -25.99
CA ASN A 494 34.64 -17.07 -26.04
C ASN A 494 34.53 -16.45 -24.64
N VAL A 495 34.59 -15.12 -24.56
CA VAL A 495 34.27 -14.33 -23.35
C VAL A 495 32.90 -13.68 -23.56
N ILE A 496 31.91 -14.15 -22.80
CA ILE A 496 30.53 -13.69 -22.90
C ILE A 496 30.37 -12.40 -22.09
N SER A 497 29.78 -11.37 -22.72
CA SER A 497 29.48 -10.08 -22.08
C SER A 497 28.53 -10.20 -20.89
N PRO A 498 28.48 -9.19 -19.99
CA PRO A 498 27.56 -9.17 -18.86
C PRO A 498 26.10 -9.42 -19.25
N THR A 499 25.42 -10.20 -18.42
CA THR A 499 23.96 -10.37 -18.44
C THR A 499 23.37 -9.90 -17.11
N TYR A 500 22.04 -9.87 -17.02
CA TYR A 500 21.34 -9.44 -15.81
C TYR A 500 20.38 -10.49 -15.28
N SER A 501 20.13 -10.36 -13.97
CA SER A 501 18.97 -10.91 -13.28
C SER A 501 18.11 -9.75 -12.75
N TYR A 502 16.88 -10.01 -12.35
CA TYR A 502 16.04 -9.00 -11.69
C TYR A 502 16.09 -9.16 -10.17
N TYR A 503 16.14 -8.04 -9.46
CA TYR A 503 15.86 -7.96 -8.04
C TYR A 503 14.48 -7.34 -7.83
N CYS A 504 13.62 -8.04 -7.09
CA CYS A 504 12.25 -7.61 -6.84
C CYS A 504 11.82 -8.06 -5.44
N GLN A 505 12.13 -7.22 -4.45
CA GLN A 505 11.95 -7.55 -3.03
C GLN A 505 10.50 -7.93 -2.69
N LYS A 506 9.53 -7.19 -3.23
CA LYS A 506 8.10 -7.37 -2.93
C LYS A 506 7.58 -8.78 -3.24
N TYR A 507 8.05 -9.40 -4.32
CA TYR A 507 7.48 -10.67 -4.81
C TYR A 507 8.43 -11.86 -4.71
N TYR A 508 9.73 -11.61 -4.56
CA TYR A 508 10.74 -12.66 -4.55
C TYR A 508 11.67 -12.60 -3.34
N GLY A 509 11.54 -11.60 -2.46
CA GLY A 509 12.39 -11.42 -1.29
C GLY A 509 13.82 -11.00 -1.65
N MET A 510 14.77 -11.29 -0.77
CA MET A 510 16.18 -10.91 -0.93
C MET A 510 16.95 -11.89 -1.83
N LYS A 511 16.60 -11.93 -3.12
CA LYS A 511 17.29 -12.76 -4.12
C LYS A 511 17.27 -12.19 -5.52
N ARG A 512 18.31 -12.49 -6.31
CA ARG A 512 18.30 -12.27 -7.75
C ARG A 512 17.49 -13.36 -8.44
N VAL A 513 16.65 -12.96 -9.38
CA VAL A 513 15.72 -13.83 -10.11
C VAL A 513 16.08 -13.81 -11.58
N HIS A 514 16.23 -14.99 -12.17
CA HIS A 514 16.61 -15.13 -13.56
C HIS A 514 15.62 -14.37 -14.48
N LYS A 515 16.15 -13.63 -15.46
CA LYS A 515 15.40 -12.75 -16.39
C LYS A 515 14.21 -13.43 -17.10
N PHE A 516 14.25 -14.76 -17.27
CA PHE A 516 13.15 -15.50 -17.88
C PHE A 516 11.85 -15.48 -17.06
N ASN A 517 11.92 -15.22 -15.75
CA ASN A 517 10.72 -15.03 -14.92
C ASN A 517 10.01 -13.70 -15.20
N PHE A 518 10.66 -12.81 -15.93
CA PHE A 518 10.16 -11.49 -16.31
C PHE A 518 9.85 -11.42 -17.81
N ARG A 519 9.70 -12.58 -18.47
CA ARG A 519 9.21 -12.62 -19.85
C ARG A 519 7.75 -12.17 -19.90
N LYS A 520 7.35 -11.51 -20.99
CA LYS A 520 6.02 -10.94 -21.19
C LYS A 520 4.90 -11.91 -20.83
N ASN A 521 4.93 -13.13 -21.40
CA ASN A 521 3.92 -14.16 -21.15
C ASN A 521 3.93 -14.66 -19.70
N THR A 522 5.09 -14.71 -19.05
CA THR A 522 5.22 -15.11 -17.64
C THR A 522 4.61 -14.04 -16.72
N LEU A 523 4.87 -12.77 -17.01
CA LEU A 523 4.35 -11.64 -16.23
C LEU A 523 2.84 -11.44 -16.42
N ASN A 524 2.34 -11.60 -17.65
CA ASN A 524 0.89 -11.61 -17.93
C ASN A 524 0.20 -12.73 -17.13
N LYS A 525 0.70 -13.97 -17.20
CA LYS A 525 0.11 -15.11 -16.48
C LYS A 525 0.16 -14.95 -14.96
N LYS A 526 1.25 -14.41 -14.41
CA LYS A 526 1.47 -14.36 -12.96
C LYS A 526 0.85 -13.11 -12.30
N PHE A 527 0.82 -11.98 -13.00
CA PHE A 527 0.44 -10.68 -12.42
C PHE A 527 -0.68 -9.97 -13.20
N GLY A 528 -1.19 -10.56 -14.29
CA GLY A 528 -2.32 -9.99 -15.05
C GLY A 528 -1.97 -8.79 -15.94
N PHE A 529 -0.68 -8.53 -16.22
CA PHE A 529 -0.30 -7.38 -17.05
C PHE A 529 -0.75 -7.53 -18.51
N PRO A 530 -1.27 -6.48 -19.17
CA PRO A 530 -1.64 -6.52 -20.59
C PRO A 530 -0.46 -6.84 -21.51
N LEU A 531 -0.64 -7.69 -22.53
CA LEU A 531 0.41 -8.05 -23.50
C LEU A 531 0.86 -6.88 -24.38
N THR A 532 0.09 -5.79 -24.40
CA THR A 532 0.47 -4.52 -25.04
C THR A 532 1.65 -3.85 -24.34
N MET A 533 1.86 -4.08 -23.03
CA MET A 533 3.03 -3.58 -22.32
C MET A 533 4.30 -4.34 -22.73
N THR A 534 5.43 -3.64 -22.71
CA THR A 534 6.78 -4.21 -22.82
C THR A 534 7.20 -4.87 -21.50
N GLU A 535 8.17 -5.80 -21.56
CA GLU A 535 8.72 -6.46 -20.37
C GLU A 535 9.33 -5.44 -19.39
N GLU A 536 9.93 -4.36 -19.91
CA GLU A 536 10.52 -3.31 -19.10
C GLU A 536 9.47 -2.49 -18.36
N GLU A 537 8.36 -2.12 -19.02
CA GLU A 537 7.25 -1.43 -18.36
C GLU A 537 6.60 -2.30 -17.28
N MET A 538 6.43 -3.60 -17.55
CA MET A 538 5.92 -4.55 -16.56
C MET A 538 6.87 -4.68 -15.36
N ALA A 539 8.18 -4.80 -15.60
CA ALA A 539 9.19 -4.87 -14.55
C ALA A 539 9.22 -3.59 -13.69
N LYS A 540 9.13 -2.40 -14.31
CA LYS A 540 9.03 -1.11 -13.60
C LYS A 540 7.80 -1.06 -12.69
N LYS A 541 6.63 -1.52 -13.16
CA LYS A 541 5.41 -1.61 -12.33
C LYS A 541 5.55 -2.56 -11.13
N LEU A 542 6.41 -3.57 -11.23
CA LEU A 542 6.72 -4.48 -10.13
C LEU A 542 7.83 -3.98 -9.20
N CYS A 543 8.37 -2.78 -9.42
CA CYS A 543 9.58 -2.30 -8.77
C CYS A 543 10.73 -3.33 -8.87
N ALA A 544 10.88 -3.95 -10.04
CA ALA A 544 11.92 -4.92 -10.33
C ALA A 544 13.07 -4.24 -11.08
N TYR A 545 14.28 -4.41 -10.57
CA TYR A 545 15.47 -3.71 -11.08
C TYR A 545 16.51 -4.72 -11.58
N LYS A 546 17.10 -4.46 -12.75
CA LYS A 546 18.19 -5.29 -13.27
C LYS A 546 19.42 -5.18 -12.38
N VAL A 547 20.05 -6.32 -12.14
CA VAL A 547 21.34 -6.46 -11.47
C VAL A 547 22.26 -7.20 -12.44
N TRP A 548 23.30 -6.51 -12.88
CA TRP A 548 24.22 -6.99 -13.91
C TRP A 548 25.37 -7.79 -13.31
N ASP A 549 25.83 -8.84 -13.99
CA ASP A 549 26.99 -9.64 -13.59
C ASP A 549 28.28 -9.18 -14.32
N CYS A 550 29.34 -9.98 -14.26
CA CYS A 550 30.61 -9.70 -14.93
C CYS A 550 30.77 -10.44 -16.27
N GLY A 551 29.75 -11.18 -16.72
CA GLY A 551 29.84 -12.10 -17.84
C GLY A 551 30.48 -13.44 -17.48
N LEU A 552 30.69 -14.29 -18.49
CA LEU A 552 31.14 -15.67 -18.33
C LEU A 552 32.29 -15.99 -19.29
N PHE A 553 33.19 -16.88 -18.89
CA PHE A 553 34.10 -17.56 -19.82
C PHE A 553 33.42 -18.81 -20.37
N LYS A 554 33.37 -18.96 -21.70
CA LYS A 554 32.85 -20.15 -22.37
C LYS A 554 34.02 -21.04 -22.76
N TYR A 555 33.95 -22.30 -22.37
CA TYR A 555 34.94 -23.32 -22.67
C TYR A 555 34.34 -24.43 -23.52
N ILE A 556 35.13 -24.99 -24.43
CA ILE A 556 34.76 -26.14 -25.25
C ILE A 556 35.85 -27.21 -25.14
N TRP A 557 35.44 -28.44 -24.85
CA TRP A 557 36.22 -29.65 -25.04
C TRP A 557 35.71 -30.34 -26.31
N LYS A 558 36.64 -30.81 -27.14
CA LYS A 558 36.34 -31.61 -28.33
C LYS A 558 37.08 -32.93 -28.24
N LYS A 559 36.43 -33.99 -28.72
CA LYS A 559 37.08 -35.28 -28.92
C LYS A 559 38.24 -35.09 -29.90
N LEU A 560 39.40 -35.62 -29.52
CA LEU A 560 40.62 -35.58 -30.34
C LEU A 560 40.63 -36.72 -31.34
#